data_AF-A0AAV0XC31-F1
#
_entry.id   AF-A0AAV0XC31-F1
#
_cell.length_a   1.000
_cell.length_b   1.000
_cell.length_c   1.000
_cell.angle_alpha   90.00
_cell.angle_beta   90.00
_cell.angle_gamma   90.00
#
_symmetry.space_group_name_H-M   'P 1'
#
loop_
_entity.id
_entity.type
_entity.pdbx_description
1 polymer ?
#
loop_
_entity_poly.entity_id
_entity_poly.type
_entity_poly.pdbx_seq_one_letter_code
_entity_poly.pdbx_strand_id
1 'polypeptide(L)'
;MEFKFNIKNVATEEVMKIDNTLTALGHEKNDELKSIMKMIIDEMGKASAIAQELKMPITSGDKLANSDHILYMMTEHDKPEHFSVVGILKMGWKKLYLYNKAGSRSEAMVYCLLDFYIHESKQRKGYGKRLIECMLQDINLEAKHLAIDKPTKKLLQFMWKHYQLSKLVNQGNNFVIYEEFFDDAHDEKNHDNSGHRAVSYMRQPMFGRHGAHKHHDTMGEIVQGEGDAAKAIIYILRIP
;
A
#
# COMPACT_ATOMS: atom_id res chain seq x y z
N MET A 1 20.53 11.73 -7.85
CA MET A 1 21.73 10.98 -7.45
C MET A 1 22.30 10.31 -8.68
N GLU A 2 23.57 10.57 -9.02
CA GLU A 2 24.22 9.98 -10.20
C GLU A 2 24.78 8.59 -9.89
N PHE A 3 24.69 7.69 -10.88
CA PHE A 3 25.27 6.38 -10.80
C PHE A 3 26.01 6.01 -12.10
N LYS A 4 27.09 5.23 -11.97
CA LYS A 4 27.99 4.86 -13.08
C LYS A 4 27.69 3.46 -13.60
N PHE A 5 26.55 3.29 -14.28
CA PHE A 5 26.21 2.05 -15.00
C PHE A 5 25.15 2.33 -16.07
N ASN A 6 25.08 1.45 -17.07
CA ASN A 6 24.17 1.59 -18.20
C ASN A 6 22.93 0.70 -18.00
N ILE A 7 21.80 1.30 -17.63
CA ILE A 7 20.48 0.64 -17.49
C ILE A 7 19.56 0.98 -18.68
N LYS A 8 20.10 1.52 -19.79
CA LYS A 8 19.28 1.98 -20.94
C LYS A 8 18.31 0.95 -21.50
N ASN A 9 18.65 -0.33 -21.42
CA ASN A 9 17.80 -1.41 -21.94
C ASN A 9 16.61 -1.74 -21.03
N VAL A 10 16.57 -1.18 -19.82
CA VAL A 10 15.60 -1.49 -18.77
C VAL A 10 14.77 -0.24 -18.40
N ALA A 11 15.40 0.94 -18.41
CA ALA A 11 14.76 2.24 -18.18
C ALA A 11 14.37 2.89 -19.51
N THR A 12 13.48 2.25 -20.28
CA THR A 12 12.91 2.88 -21.49
C THR A 12 11.88 3.96 -21.16
N GLU A 13 11.31 3.90 -19.95
CA GLU A 13 10.37 4.87 -19.40
C GLU A 13 11.05 5.73 -18.31
N GLU A 14 10.58 6.96 -18.16
CA GLU A 14 11.07 7.89 -17.13
C GLU A 14 10.79 7.39 -15.70
N VAL A 15 9.79 6.52 -15.53
CA VAL A 15 9.44 5.92 -14.24
C VAL A 15 9.46 4.41 -14.38
N MET A 16 10.31 3.76 -13.60
CA MET A 16 10.40 2.31 -13.52
C MET A 16 9.62 1.78 -12.32
N LYS A 17 8.77 0.78 -12.55
CA LYS A 17 8.07 0.03 -11.51
C LYS A 17 8.89 -1.19 -11.11
N ILE A 18 9.22 -1.30 -9.82
CA ILE A 18 10.06 -2.35 -9.26
C ILE A 18 9.29 -3.02 -8.11
N ASP A 19 9.15 -4.34 -8.17
CA ASP A 19 8.52 -5.14 -7.13
C ASP A 19 9.56 -5.93 -6.31
N ASN A 20 9.12 -7.04 -5.70
CA ASN A 20 9.98 -7.90 -4.90
C ASN A 20 11.04 -8.67 -5.70
N THR A 21 10.99 -8.65 -7.04
CA THR A 21 12.02 -9.22 -7.91
C THR A 21 13.29 -8.36 -8.01
N LEU A 22 13.23 -7.12 -7.50
CA LEU A 22 14.31 -6.12 -7.52
C LEU A 22 14.79 -5.73 -8.93
N THR A 23 13.93 -5.86 -9.93
CA THR A 23 14.25 -5.47 -11.30
C THR A 23 12.98 -5.01 -12.03
N ALA A 24 13.12 -4.48 -13.24
CA ALA A 24 11.97 -4.19 -14.09
C ALA A 24 11.42 -5.48 -14.70
N LEU A 25 10.13 -5.44 -15.05
CA LEU A 25 9.43 -6.53 -15.73
C LEU A 25 10.20 -6.99 -16.97
N GLY A 26 10.41 -8.30 -17.11
CA GLY A 26 11.13 -8.95 -18.21
C GLY A 26 12.63 -9.13 -18.01
N HIS A 27 13.20 -8.62 -16.92
CA HIS A 27 14.63 -8.75 -16.60
C HIS A 27 14.91 -9.60 -15.34
N GLU A 28 13.99 -10.48 -14.95
CA GLU A 28 14.01 -11.24 -13.70
C GLU A 28 15.16 -12.25 -13.61
N LYS A 29 15.79 -12.59 -14.73
CA LYS A 29 16.94 -13.53 -14.77
C LYS A 29 18.30 -12.84 -14.78
N ASN A 30 18.34 -11.50 -14.78
CA ASN A 30 19.59 -10.76 -14.78
C ASN A 30 20.05 -10.46 -13.34
N ASP A 31 20.85 -11.34 -12.77
CA ASP A 31 21.32 -11.21 -11.38
C ASP A 31 22.25 -10.02 -11.16
N GLU A 32 23.02 -9.63 -12.17
CA GLU A 32 23.86 -8.43 -12.13
C GLU A 32 22.98 -7.17 -12.00
N LEU A 33 21.94 -7.08 -12.83
CA LEU A 33 20.98 -5.97 -12.77
C LEU A 33 20.27 -5.90 -11.42
N LYS A 34 19.84 -7.04 -10.86
CA LYS A 34 19.24 -7.08 -9.52
C LYS A 34 20.17 -6.55 -8.44
N SER A 35 21.45 -6.93 -8.50
CA SER A 35 22.47 -6.45 -7.55
C SER A 35 22.64 -4.93 -7.65
N ILE A 36 22.71 -4.42 -8.88
CA ILE A 36 22.79 -2.97 -9.14
C ILE A 36 21.53 -2.26 -8.63
N MET A 37 20.34 -2.76 -8.95
CA MET A 37 19.07 -2.18 -8.50
C MET A 37 18.94 -2.19 -6.98
N LYS A 38 19.33 -3.29 -6.33
CA LYS A 38 19.36 -3.39 -4.87
C LYS A 38 20.21 -2.27 -4.26
N MET A 39 21.43 -2.07 -4.78
CA MET A 39 22.32 -0.99 -4.33
C MET A 39 21.69 0.40 -4.53
N ILE A 40 21.06 0.66 -5.68
CA ILE A 40 20.38 1.94 -5.94
C ILE A 40 19.27 2.18 -4.92
N ILE A 41 18.43 1.17 -4.67
CA ILE A 41 17.31 1.26 -3.74
C ILE A 41 17.83 1.52 -2.32
N ASP A 42 18.93 0.88 -1.93
CA ASP A 42 19.56 1.11 -0.63
C ASP A 42 20.07 2.55 -0.48
N GLU A 43 20.75 3.09 -1.48
CA GLU A 43 21.24 4.48 -1.45
C GLU A 43 20.10 5.50 -1.45
N MET A 44 19.08 5.31 -2.30
CA MET A 44 17.90 6.18 -2.32
C MET A 44 17.09 6.07 -1.03
N GLY A 45 17.01 4.88 -0.43
CA GLY A 45 16.39 4.65 0.87
C GLY A 45 17.12 5.34 2.02
N LYS A 46 18.46 5.33 2.02
CA LYS A 46 19.29 6.09 2.97
C LYS A 46 19.08 7.60 2.82
N ALA A 47 19.10 8.11 1.59
CA ALA A 47 18.88 9.51 1.30
C ALA A 47 17.47 9.96 1.77
N SER A 48 16.44 9.14 1.50
CA SER A 48 15.08 9.36 2.00
C SER A 48 15.04 9.41 3.54
N ALA A 49 15.73 8.49 4.22
CA ALA A 49 15.80 8.45 5.68
C ALA A 49 16.40 9.72 6.27
N ILE A 50 17.51 10.21 5.69
CA ILE A 50 18.18 11.44 6.11
C ILE A 50 17.24 12.63 5.93
N ALA A 51 16.60 12.76 4.76
CA ALA A 51 15.69 13.86 4.45
C ALA A 51 14.43 13.90 5.34
N GLN A 52 14.06 12.76 5.92
CA GLN A 52 12.94 12.59 6.85
C GLN A 52 13.37 12.52 8.32
N GLU A 53 14.66 12.71 8.62
CA GLU A 53 15.23 12.64 9.97
C GLU A 53 14.95 11.30 10.69
N LEU A 54 14.95 10.20 9.94
CA LEU A 54 14.74 8.85 10.45
C LEU A 54 16.06 8.23 10.93
N LYS A 55 16.02 7.48 12.04
CA LYS A 55 17.19 6.75 12.57
C LYS A 55 17.70 5.67 11.62
N MET A 56 16.80 5.02 10.89
CA MET A 56 17.12 3.92 9.98
C MET A 56 16.28 4.05 8.71
N PRO A 57 16.80 3.65 7.53
CA PRO A 57 16.03 3.63 6.29
C PRO A 57 14.80 2.73 6.38
N ILE A 58 13.64 3.24 5.95
CA ILE A 58 12.39 2.45 5.84
C ILE A 58 12.26 1.77 4.48
N THR A 59 13.13 2.10 3.53
CA THR A 59 13.22 1.53 2.19
C THR A 59 14.64 0.99 1.99
N SER A 60 14.74 -0.25 1.53
CA SER A 60 15.98 -0.93 1.14
C SER A 60 15.61 -2.06 0.19
N GLY A 61 16.55 -2.55 -0.60
CA GLY A 61 16.31 -3.67 -1.50
C GLY A 61 15.93 -4.95 -0.74
N ASP A 62 16.55 -5.20 0.43
CA ASP A 62 16.15 -6.33 1.28
C ASP A 62 14.70 -6.20 1.80
N LYS A 63 14.28 -4.98 2.20
CA LYS A 63 12.90 -4.75 2.65
C LYS A 63 11.91 -4.90 1.50
N LEU A 64 12.27 -4.47 0.29
CA LEU A 64 11.42 -4.59 -0.89
C LEU A 64 11.24 -6.06 -1.29
N ALA A 65 12.34 -6.82 -1.39
CA ALA A 65 12.34 -8.23 -1.75
C ALA A 65 11.53 -9.11 -0.78
N ASN A 66 11.47 -8.72 0.49
CA ASN A 66 10.71 -9.43 1.53
C ASN A 66 9.31 -8.84 1.76
N SER A 67 8.75 -8.11 0.80
CA SER A 67 7.43 -7.49 0.89
C SER A 67 6.63 -7.65 -0.40
N ASP A 68 5.36 -7.25 -0.37
CA ASP A 68 4.49 -7.06 -1.54
C ASP A 68 4.43 -5.58 -1.97
N HIS A 69 5.39 -4.77 -1.52
CA HIS A 69 5.45 -3.35 -1.85
C HIS A 69 5.92 -3.16 -3.30
N ILE A 70 5.50 -2.04 -3.87
CA ILE A 70 5.91 -1.58 -5.19
C ILE A 70 6.71 -0.29 -5.03
N LEU A 71 7.83 -0.19 -5.71
CA LEU A 71 8.66 1.00 -5.76
C LEU A 71 8.62 1.59 -7.17
N TYR A 72 8.12 2.82 -7.29
CA TYR A 72 8.25 3.63 -8.50
C TYR A 72 9.53 4.45 -8.38
N MET A 73 10.47 4.24 -9.31
CA MET A 73 11.75 4.92 -9.35
C MET A 73 11.81 5.82 -10.59
N MET A 74 12.00 7.11 -10.37
CA MET A 74 12.13 8.08 -11.47
C MET A 74 13.58 8.25 -11.88
N THR A 75 13.79 8.20 -13.19
CA THR A 75 15.08 8.18 -13.86
C THR A 75 15.24 9.40 -14.76
N GLU A 76 16.47 9.93 -14.87
CA GLU A 76 16.80 10.95 -15.87
C GLU A 76 18.10 10.56 -16.58
N HIS A 77 18.09 10.72 -17.90
CA HIS A 77 19.17 10.36 -18.79
C HIS A 77 19.80 11.63 -19.37
N ASP A 78 20.63 12.29 -18.55
CA ASP A 78 21.30 13.53 -18.97
C ASP A 78 22.38 13.25 -20.02
N LYS A 79 23.03 12.07 -20.00
CA LYS A 79 24.06 11.66 -20.98
C LYS A 79 23.96 10.16 -21.29
N PRO A 80 24.47 9.71 -22.46
CA PRO A 80 24.43 8.30 -22.85
C PRO A 80 25.05 7.30 -21.85
N GLU A 81 26.04 7.75 -21.07
CA GLU A 81 26.80 6.94 -20.11
C GLU A 81 26.46 7.23 -18.65
N HIS A 82 25.66 8.27 -18.39
CA HIS A 82 25.29 8.69 -17.04
C HIS A 82 23.79 8.56 -16.85
N PHE A 83 23.43 7.73 -15.90
CA PHE A 83 22.08 7.60 -15.42
C PHE A 83 21.98 8.27 -14.04
N SER A 84 20.91 9.03 -13.82
CA SER A 84 20.63 9.62 -12.52
C SER A 84 19.25 9.23 -12.02
N VAL A 85 19.15 8.86 -10.75
CA VAL A 85 17.88 8.66 -10.07
C VAL A 85 17.41 10.00 -9.51
N VAL A 86 16.20 10.39 -9.90
CA VAL A 86 15.56 11.64 -9.48
C VAL A 86 14.85 11.46 -8.14
N GLY A 87 14.16 10.33 -7.96
CA GLY A 87 13.37 10.08 -6.77
C GLY A 87 12.72 8.70 -6.75
N ILE A 88 12.13 8.38 -5.60
CA ILE A 88 11.43 7.13 -5.33
C ILE A 88 10.07 7.39 -4.67
N LEU A 89 9.11 6.51 -4.95
CA LEU A 89 7.80 6.44 -4.34
C LEU A 89 7.49 4.98 -4.04
N LYS A 90 7.41 4.63 -2.75
CA LYS A 90 7.10 3.28 -2.29
C LYS A 90 5.64 3.20 -1.87
N MET A 91 4.94 2.22 -2.43
CA MET A 91 3.53 1.95 -2.19
C MET A 91 3.33 0.52 -1.69
N GLY A 92 2.23 0.25 -1.00
CA GLY A 92 1.86 -1.11 -0.64
C GLY A 92 0.45 -1.22 -0.10
N TRP A 93 -0.19 -2.36 -0.32
CA TRP A 93 -1.50 -2.63 0.24
C TRP A 93 -1.40 -2.93 1.74
N LYS A 94 -2.28 -2.33 2.54
CA LYS A 94 -2.38 -2.62 3.98
C LYS A 94 -3.83 -2.81 4.38
N LYS A 95 -4.06 -3.82 5.22
CA LYS A 95 -5.32 -4.02 5.91
C LYS A 95 -5.33 -3.11 7.13
N LEU A 96 -6.13 -2.04 7.08
CA LEU A 96 -6.22 -1.04 8.14
C LEU A 96 -7.63 -1.01 8.74
N TYR A 97 -7.70 -0.63 10.00
CA TYR A 97 -8.95 -0.20 10.62
C TYR A 97 -9.07 1.30 10.47
N LEU A 98 -10.09 1.75 9.76
CA LEU A 98 -10.31 3.15 9.45
C LEU A 98 -11.54 3.71 10.18
N TYR A 99 -11.37 4.91 10.72
CA TYR A 99 -12.43 5.74 11.28
C TYR A 99 -12.89 6.75 10.23
N ASN A 100 -14.20 6.79 10.00
CA ASN A 100 -14.82 7.83 9.20
C ASN A 100 -15.13 9.08 10.06
N LYS A 101 -15.66 10.14 9.42
CA LYS A 101 -16.00 11.40 10.10
C LYS A 101 -17.05 11.23 11.22
N ALA A 102 -17.90 10.21 11.12
CA ALA A 102 -18.90 9.88 12.14
C ALA A 102 -18.32 9.04 13.31
N GLY A 103 -17.01 8.75 13.30
CA GLY A 103 -16.35 7.92 14.31
C GLY A 103 -16.60 6.42 14.16
N SER A 104 -17.29 5.99 13.10
CA SER A 104 -17.51 4.58 12.82
C SER A 104 -16.22 3.93 12.31
N ARG A 105 -15.89 2.78 12.89
CA ARG A 105 -14.69 2.00 12.55
C ARG A 105 -15.05 0.88 11.58
N SER A 106 -14.31 0.80 10.48
CA SER A 106 -14.42 -0.28 9.50
C SER A 106 -13.04 -0.84 9.17
N GLU A 107 -12.98 -2.13 8.79
CA GLU A 107 -11.75 -2.73 8.28
C GLU A 107 -11.74 -2.64 6.76
N ALA A 108 -10.64 -2.15 6.18
CA ALA A 108 -10.50 -1.98 4.73
C ALA A 108 -9.08 -2.33 4.28
N MET A 109 -8.97 -2.85 3.05
CA MET A 109 -7.70 -3.00 2.35
C MET A 109 -7.46 -1.71 1.56
N VAL A 110 -6.37 -1.01 1.84
CA VAL A 110 -6.08 0.30 1.25
C VAL A 110 -4.68 0.37 0.67
N TYR A 111 -4.52 1.18 -0.37
CA TYR A 111 -3.23 1.39 -1.00
C TYR A 111 -2.50 2.54 -0.32
N CYS A 112 -1.39 2.22 0.35
CA CYS A 112 -0.69 3.16 1.20
C CYS A 112 0.54 3.75 0.53
N LEU A 113 0.74 5.05 0.69
CA LEU A 113 2.01 5.72 0.47
C LEU A 113 2.90 5.47 1.70
N LEU A 114 3.99 4.73 1.49
CA LEU A 114 4.87 4.21 2.55
C LEU A 114 6.23 4.91 2.61
N ASP A 115 6.70 5.47 1.50
CA ASP A 115 7.91 6.29 1.44
C ASP A 115 7.85 7.17 0.18
N PHE A 116 8.29 8.42 0.27
CA PHE A 116 8.31 9.32 -0.87
C PHE A 116 9.45 10.32 -0.75
N TYR A 117 10.33 10.30 -1.74
CA TYR A 117 11.54 11.10 -1.73
C TYR A 117 11.94 11.53 -3.14
N ILE A 118 12.21 12.82 -3.29
CA ILE A 118 12.84 13.41 -4.47
C ILE A 118 14.18 13.98 -4.02
N HIS A 119 15.25 13.66 -4.75
CA HIS A 119 16.60 14.15 -4.45
C HIS A 119 16.61 15.68 -4.35
N GLU A 120 17.35 16.24 -3.39
CA GLU A 120 17.27 17.66 -2.99
C GLU A 120 17.50 18.59 -4.18
N SER A 121 18.50 18.29 -5.03
CA SER A 121 18.82 19.09 -6.24
C SER A 121 17.75 19.07 -7.33
N LYS A 122 16.77 18.17 -7.23
CA LYS A 122 15.66 18.00 -8.16
C LYS A 122 14.31 18.39 -7.53
N GLN A 123 14.26 18.76 -6.25
CA GLN A 123 13.02 19.21 -5.61
C GLN A 123 12.47 20.50 -6.24
N ARG A 124 11.16 20.70 -6.11
CA ARG A 124 10.41 21.88 -6.63
C ARG A 124 10.41 22.07 -8.16
N LYS A 125 10.85 21.06 -8.94
CA LYS A 125 10.84 21.06 -10.41
C LYS A 125 9.68 20.27 -11.04
N GLY A 126 8.72 19.80 -10.25
CA GLY A 126 7.55 19.06 -10.73
C GLY A 126 7.67 17.53 -10.72
N TYR A 127 8.87 16.98 -10.56
CA TYR A 127 9.10 15.51 -10.54
C TYR A 127 8.24 14.76 -9.51
N GLY A 128 8.03 15.33 -8.32
CA GLY A 128 7.18 14.71 -7.31
C GLY A 128 5.73 14.54 -7.74
N LYS A 129 5.17 15.51 -8.50
CA LYS A 129 3.82 15.43 -9.07
C LYS A 129 3.75 14.34 -10.12
N ARG A 130 4.68 14.37 -11.07
CA ARG A 130 4.77 13.37 -12.15
C ARG A 130 4.88 11.95 -11.62
N LEU A 131 5.68 11.72 -10.57
CA LEU A 131 5.87 10.41 -9.96
C LEU A 131 4.57 9.89 -9.30
N ILE A 132 3.86 10.74 -8.56
CA ILE A 132 2.57 10.36 -7.96
C ILE A 132 1.50 10.18 -9.05
N GLU A 133 1.43 11.05 -10.06
CA GLU A 133 0.47 10.91 -11.16
C GLU A 133 0.67 9.61 -11.94
N CYS A 134 1.91 9.24 -12.24
CA CYS A 134 2.24 7.97 -12.87
C CYS A 134 1.73 6.79 -12.03
N MET A 135 1.96 6.80 -10.71
CA MET A 135 1.45 5.77 -9.81
C MET A 135 -0.09 5.73 -9.73
N LEU A 136 -0.74 6.88 -9.64
CA LEU A 136 -2.21 6.98 -9.58
C LEU A 136 -2.85 6.44 -10.87
N GLN A 137 -2.26 6.73 -12.03
CA GLN A 137 -2.69 6.20 -13.32
C GLN A 137 -2.49 4.68 -13.42
N ASP A 138 -1.32 4.17 -13.02
CA ASP A 138 -1.01 2.74 -13.06
C ASP A 138 -1.97 1.89 -12.20
N ILE A 139 -2.41 2.43 -11.05
CA ILE A 139 -3.33 1.74 -10.13
C ILE A 139 -4.81 2.13 -10.36
N ASN A 140 -5.08 3.07 -11.27
CA ASN A 140 -6.41 3.67 -11.47
C ASN A 140 -7.05 4.13 -10.15
N LEU A 141 -6.31 4.97 -9.41
CA LEU A 141 -6.68 5.46 -8.08
C LEU A 141 -6.70 6.99 -8.07
N GLU A 142 -7.66 7.58 -7.36
CA GLU A 142 -7.65 9.03 -7.07
C GLU A 142 -6.84 9.34 -5.82
N ALA A 143 -6.19 10.51 -5.78
CA ALA A 143 -5.35 10.92 -4.65
C ALA A 143 -6.09 10.98 -3.31
N LYS A 144 -7.41 11.27 -3.31
CA LYS A 144 -8.26 11.31 -2.11
C LYS A 144 -8.36 9.93 -1.41
N HIS A 145 -8.14 8.84 -2.14
CA HIS A 145 -8.21 7.46 -1.65
C HIS A 145 -6.85 6.93 -1.15
N LEU A 146 -5.84 7.78 -1.02
CA LEU A 146 -4.55 7.37 -0.46
C LEU A 146 -4.60 7.36 1.06
N ALA A 147 -4.08 6.29 1.66
CA ALA A 147 -3.63 6.30 3.03
C ALA A 147 -2.13 6.61 3.08
N ILE A 148 -1.69 7.48 4.00
CA ILE A 148 -0.29 7.92 4.08
C ILE A 148 0.28 7.50 5.43
N ASP A 149 1.36 6.71 5.42
CA ASP A 149 2.09 6.33 6.64
C ASP A 149 2.99 7.49 7.08
N LYS A 150 2.81 7.99 8.31
CA LYS A 150 3.61 9.06 8.93
C LYS A 150 3.94 10.23 7.99
N PRO A 151 2.93 10.97 7.51
CA PRO A 151 3.13 12.05 6.54
C PRO A 151 4.08 13.13 7.07
N THR A 152 5.06 13.53 6.24
CA THR A 152 5.87 14.71 6.54
C THR A 152 5.08 16.00 6.26
N LYS A 153 5.43 17.10 6.93
CA LYS A 153 4.84 18.42 6.65
C LYS A 153 4.99 18.82 5.18
N LYS A 154 6.12 18.48 4.55
CA LYS A 154 6.39 18.74 3.13
C LYS A 154 5.42 17.96 2.23
N LEU A 155 5.15 16.69 2.56
CA LEU A 155 4.18 15.87 1.82
C LEU A 155 2.76 16.43 1.98
N LEU A 156 2.33 16.80 3.19
CA LEU A 156 1.00 17.39 3.39
C LEU A 156 0.79 18.68 2.60
N GLN A 157 1.78 19.58 2.61
CA GLN A 157 1.75 20.80 1.79
C GLN A 157 1.72 20.49 0.29
N PHE A 158 2.45 19.47 -0.13
CA PHE A 158 2.46 19.01 -1.51
C PHE A 158 1.07 18.48 -1.93
N MET A 159 0.42 17.66 -1.10
CA MET A 159 -0.90 17.11 -1.38
C MET A 159 -1.96 18.20 -1.46
N TRP A 160 -1.91 19.18 -0.55
CA TRP A 160 -2.80 20.35 -0.61
C TRP A 160 -2.60 21.17 -1.89
N LYS A 161 -1.36 21.46 -2.26
CA LYS A 161 -1.05 22.26 -3.46
C LYS A 161 -1.53 21.60 -4.75
N HIS A 162 -1.33 20.28 -4.89
CA HIS A 162 -1.50 19.58 -6.16
C HIS A 162 -2.84 18.86 -6.30
N TYR A 163 -3.47 18.47 -5.19
CA TYR A 163 -4.72 17.71 -5.19
C TYR A 163 -5.82 18.38 -4.36
N GLN A 164 -5.58 19.56 -3.79
CA GLN A 164 -6.54 20.30 -2.95
C GLN A 164 -6.97 19.56 -1.68
N LEU A 165 -6.21 18.53 -1.28
CA LEU A 165 -6.47 17.69 -0.10
C LEU A 165 -5.86 18.32 1.16
N SER A 166 -6.71 18.74 2.10
CA SER A 166 -6.29 19.48 3.30
C SER A 166 -6.78 18.90 4.62
N LYS A 167 -8.01 18.37 4.65
CA LYS A 167 -8.62 17.90 5.88
C LYS A 167 -8.25 16.45 6.12
N LEU A 168 -7.51 16.21 7.19
CA LEU A 168 -7.02 14.87 7.56
C LEU A 168 -7.91 14.27 8.64
N VAL A 169 -8.12 12.96 8.54
CA VAL A 169 -8.70 12.15 9.61
C VAL A 169 -7.59 11.28 10.20
N ASN A 170 -7.19 11.59 11.43
CA ASN A 170 -6.21 10.77 12.16
C ASN A 170 -6.86 9.44 12.55
N GLN A 171 -6.22 8.33 12.20
CA GLN A 171 -6.75 6.98 12.37
C GLN A 171 -6.44 6.37 13.75
N GLY A 172 -5.80 7.14 14.65
CA GLY A 172 -5.33 6.64 15.95
C GLY A 172 -4.17 5.65 15.83
N ASN A 173 -3.63 5.50 14.62
CA ASN A 173 -2.43 4.74 14.29
C ASN A 173 -1.45 5.68 13.54
N ASN A 174 -0.42 5.13 12.90
CA ASN A 174 0.58 5.93 12.17
C ASN A 174 0.10 6.47 10.81
N PHE A 175 -1.09 6.07 10.36
CA PHE A 175 -1.66 6.46 9.08
C PHE A 175 -2.59 7.64 9.20
N VAL A 176 -2.61 8.45 8.15
CA VAL A 176 -3.63 9.45 7.90
C VAL A 176 -4.36 9.15 6.60
N ILE A 177 -5.62 9.53 6.53
CA ILE A 177 -6.41 9.60 5.30
C ILE A 177 -7.00 11.00 5.19
N TYR A 178 -7.48 11.35 4.01
CA TYR A 178 -8.24 12.58 3.81
C TYR A 178 -9.71 12.38 4.13
N GLU A 179 -10.39 13.47 4.45
CA GLU A 179 -11.82 13.48 4.74
C GLU A 179 -12.66 12.92 3.58
N GLU A 180 -12.23 13.21 2.35
CA GLU A 180 -12.85 12.82 1.09
C GLU A 180 -12.66 11.33 0.75
N PHE A 181 -11.90 10.60 1.57
CA PHE A 181 -11.60 9.18 1.38
C PHE A 181 -12.88 8.31 1.29
N PHE A 182 -13.98 8.72 1.92
CA PHE A 182 -15.24 7.97 1.95
C PHE A 182 -16.34 8.55 1.07
N ASP A 183 -16.08 9.62 0.31
CA ASP A 183 -17.14 10.36 -0.39
C ASP A 183 -17.83 9.48 -1.46
N ASP A 184 -17.10 8.57 -2.10
CA ASP A 184 -17.63 7.68 -3.13
C ASP A 184 -18.59 6.58 -2.59
N ALA A 185 -18.55 6.29 -1.28
CA ALA A 185 -19.43 5.29 -0.67
C ALA A 185 -20.86 5.82 -0.44
N HIS A 186 -21.08 7.12 -0.60
CA HIS A 186 -22.37 7.76 -0.36
C HIS A 186 -23.29 7.83 -1.59
N ASP A 187 -22.77 7.64 -2.81
CA ASP A 187 -23.56 7.70 -4.04
C ASP A 187 -24.26 6.37 -4.41
N GLU A 188 -23.87 5.23 -3.84
CA GLU A 188 -24.50 3.93 -4.15
C GLU A 188 -25.84 3.67 -3.45
N LYS A 189 -26.30 4.51 -2.52
CA LYS A 189 -27.55 4.25 -1.78
C LYS A 189 -28.84 4.57 -2.54
N ASN A 190 -28.77 5.08 -3.77
CA ASN A 190 -29.95 5.58 -4.50
C ASN A 190 -30.17 5.02 -5.92
N HIS A 191 -29.49 3.97 -6.37
CA HIS A 191 -29.84 3.38 -7.67
C HIS A 191 -29.82 1.84 -7.69
N ASP A 192 -30.90 1.29 -8.23
CA ASP A 192 -31.26 -0.11 -8.26
C ASP A 192 -30.23 -1.04 -8.94
N ASN A 193 -30.06 -2.21 -8.30
CA ASN A 193 -29.94 -3.54 -8.88
C ASN A 193 -29.23 -3.68 -10.25
N SER A 194 -27.94 -3.34 -10.32
CA SER A 194 -27.02 -3.96 -11.27
C SER A 194 -25.63 -4.06 -10.63
N GLY A 195 -25.04 -5.25 -10.64
CA GLY A 195 -23.86 -5.61 -9.85
C GLY A 195 -22.52 -4.99 -10.30
N HIS A 196 -22.45 -3.67 -10.42
CA HIS A 196 -21.20 -2.93 -10.55
C HIS A 196 -20.73 -2.53 -9.16
N ARG A 197 -19.95 -3.39 -8.52
CA ARG A 197 -19.34 -3.13 -7.21
C ARG A 197 -18.38 -1.93 -7.31
N ALA A 198 -18.57 -0.92 -6.46
CA ALA A 198 -17.65 0.19 -6.20
C ALA A 198 -16.16 -0.17 -6.37
N VAL A 199 -15.49 0.64 -7.18
CA VAL A 199 -14.05 0.59 -7.53
C VAL A 199 -13.15 0.92 -6.32
N SER A 200 -13.72 1.46 -5.24
CA SER A 200 -12.98 2.05 -4.11
C SER A 200 -12.40 1.04 -3.10
N TYR A 201 -12.69 -0.26 -3.28
CA TYR A 201 -12.12 -1.36 -2.48
C TYR A 201 -11.59 -2.46 -3.42
N MET A 202 -10.43 -2.25 -4.03
CA MET A 202 -9.82 -3.26 -4.92
C MET A 202 -9.61 -4.58 -4.15
N ARG A 203 -10.28 -5.65 -4.60
CA ARG A 203 -9.76 -7.01 -4.41
C ARG A 203 -8.48 -7.11 -5.24
N GLN A 204 -7.40 -7.62 -4.65
CA GLN A 204 -6.13 -7.88 -5.34
C GLN A 204 -6.35 -8.46 -6.75
N PRO A 205 -5.56 -8.05 -7.77
CA PRO A 205 -5.26 -8.95 -8.87
C PRO A 205 -4.58 -10.19 -8.29
N MET A 206 -5.24 -11.35 -8.39
CA MET A 206 -4.74 -12.63 -7.89
C MET A 206 -3.49 -13.05 -8.68
N PHE A 207 -2.31 -12.59 -8.26
CA PHE A 207 -1.06 -13.23 -8.63
C PHE A 207 -0.80 -14.38 -7.65
N GLY A 208 -1.16 -15.57 -8.13
CA GLY A 208 -0.90 -16.92 -7.61
C GLY A 208 -0.29 -17.06 -6.21
N ARG A 209 -1.14 -17.31 -5.22
CA ARG A 209 -0.83 -18.23 -4.11
C ARG A 209 -2.01 -19.15 -3.88
N HIS A 210 -1.76 -20.45 -3.92
CA HIS A 210 -2.75 -21.48 -3.67
C HIS A 210 -3.35 -21.26 -2.28
N GLY A 211 -4.67 -21.13 -2.21
CA GLY A 211 -5.39 -21.09 -0.93
C GLY A 211 -5.22 -22.43 -0.23
N ALA A 212 -4.47 -22.44 0.88
CA ALA A 212 -4.46 -23.60 1.77
C ALA A 212 -5.87 -23.80 2.34
N HIS A 213 -6.42 -25.01 2.20
CA HIS A 213 -7.68 -25.39 2.84
C HIS A 213 -7.56 -25.19 4.36
N LYS A 214 -8.47 -24.39 4.93
CA LYS A 214 -8.64 -24.33 6.38
C LYS A 214 -9.23 -25.66 6.84
N HIS A 215 -8.54 -26.35 7.73
CA HIS A 215 -9.12 -27.46 8.48
C HIS A 215 -10.21 -26.92 9.42
N HIS A 216 -11.30 -27.68 9.52
CA HIS A 216 -12.41 -27.44 10.42
C HIS A 216 -11.97 -27.78 11.85
N ASP A 217 -11.88 -26.79 12.74
CA ASP A 217 -11.54 -26.99 14.14
C ASP A 217 -12.78 -27.40 14.94
N THR A 218 -12.82 -28.67 15.38
CA THR A 218 -13.91 -29.31 16.13
C THR A 218 -13.98 -28.93 17.63
N MET A 219 -13.21 -27.94 18.08
CA MET A 219 -13.20 -27.54 19.50
C MET A 219 -14.36 -26.59 19.88
N GLY A 220 -15.11 -26.08 18.90
CA GLY A 220 -16.24 -25.17 19.13
C GLY A 220 -17.57 -25.83 19.51
N GLU A 221 -17.70 -27.15 19.38
CA GLU A 221 -18.98 -27.86 19.54
C GLU A 221 -19.18 -28.51 20.93
N ILE A 222 -18.27 -28.32 21.88
CA ILE A 222 -18.36 -28.97 23.21
C ILE A 222 -19.00 -28.05 24.27
N VAL A 223 -19.34 -26.79 23.94
CA VAL A 223 -19.93 -25.82 24.92
C VAL A 223 -21.43 -25.55 24.67
N GLN A 224 -22.11 -26.36 23.87
CA GLN A 224 -23.57 -26.31 23.72
C GLN A 224 -24.15 -27.73 23.63
N GLY A 225 -24.33 -28.37 24.79
CA GLY A 225 -24.89 -29.72 24.81
C GLY A 225 -25.19 -30.23 26.20
N GLU A 226 -26.01 -29.51 26.99
CA GLU A 226 -26.66 -30.11 28.15
C GLU A 226 -27.86 -29.26 28.56
N GLY A 227 -29.08 -29.77 28.31
CA GLY A 227 -30.30 -29.09 28.74
C GLY A 227 -31.58 -29.51 28.05
N ASP A 228 -31.78 -30.80 27.71
CA ASP A 228 -33.13 -31.32 27.47
C ASP A 228 -33.18 -32.85 27.58
N ALA A 229 -33.12 -33.35 28.83
CA ALA A 229 -33.44 -34.74 29.15
C ALA A 229 -33.91 -34.86 30.61
N ALA A 230 -34.94 -34.11 30.98
CA ALA A 230 -35.66 -34.29 32.25
C ALA A 230 -37.18 -34.30 32.01
N LYS A 231 -37.63 -35.18 31.11
CA LYS A 231 -39.03 -35.60 30.96
C LYS A 231 -39.11 -37.11 30.81
N ALA A 232 -38.80 -37.83 31.88
CA ALA A 232 -39.33 -39.17 32.13
C ALA A 232 -39.12 -39.50 33.61
N ILE A 233 -40.10 -40.18 34.21
CA ILE A 233 -40.17 -40.60 35.62
C ILE A 233 -40.95 -39.61 36.52
N ILE A 234 -42.20 -39.40 36.15
CA ILE A 234 -43.32 -39.38 37.10
C ILE A 234 -43.97 -40.76 36.97
N TYR A 235 -43.86 -41.59 38.01
CA TYR A 235 -44.79 -42.65 38.45
C TYR A 235 -44.01 -43.55 39.43
N ILE A 236 -44.66 -43.99 40.53
CA ILE A 236 -44.18 -44.94 41.58
C ILE A 236 -43.46 -44.16 42.72
N LEU A 237 -43.98 -43.88 43.93
CA LEU A 237 -45.04 -44.50 44.76
C LEU A 237 -45.70 -43.50 45.71
N ARG A 238 -46.97 -43.79 45.96
CA ARG A 238 -47.92 -43.20 46.91
C ARG A 238 -47.98 -44.12 48.14
N ILE A 239 -47.67 -43.59 49.33
CA ILE A 239 -48.32 -43.81 50.67
C ILE A 239 -48.32 -45.27 51.21
N PRO A 240 -48.25 -45.52 52.54
CA PRO A 240 -48.60 -44.66 53.69
C PRO A 240 -47.48 -44.24 54.62
#